data_AF-A0A9P8SLJ4-F1
#
_entry.id   AF-A0A9P8SLJ4-F1
#
_cell.length_a   1.000
_cell.length_b   1.000
_cell.length_c   1.000
_cell.angle_alpha   90.00
_cell.angle_beta   90.00
_cell.angle_gamma   90.00
#
_symmetry.space_group_name_H-M   'P 1'
#
loop_
_entity.id
_entity.type
_entity.pdbx_description
1 polymer ?
#
loop_
_entity_poly.entity_id
_entity_poly.type
_entity_poly.pdbx_seq_one_letter_code
_entity_poly.pdbx_strand_id
1 'polypeptide(L)'
;MARQTEHYDGNGRPIGSTRRTGPARRQGLSAGPIQKYPQGCGRIRRPQSTVSDRLRGVIRRRDAQMNNLKLTATEETALVQWILSMDERGMPPTVAYTRRMANLLLSERGKDPVGENWVRKFVGRHGEIKAKYSRRYDYQRAKCEDPQKIQGWYDRVAATKQKWGILDEDVYNFDETGFQMGVAATASPYPV
;
A
#
# COMPACT_ATOMS: atom_id res chain seq x y z
N MET A 1 0.54 -20.15 -74.96
CA MET A 1 1.35 -20.21 -73.73
C MET A 1 2.75 -19.69 -74.04
N ALA A 2 3.04 -18.43 -73.73
CA ALA A 2 4.35 -17.84 -73.98
C ALA A 2 5.05 -17.61 -72.63
N ARG A 3 6.19 -18.28 -72.43
CA ARG A 3 7.02 -18.20 -71.21
C ARG A 3 7.91 -16.95 -71.31
N GLN A 4 7.80 -16.02 -70.36
CA GLN A 4 8.78 -14.94 -70.20
C GLN A 4 9.95 -15.47 -69.36
N THR A 5 11.16 -15.29 -69.88
CA THR A 5 12.44 -15.62 -69.23
C THR A 5 12.88 -14.45 -68.36
N GLU A 6 12.94 -14.64 -67.04
CA GLU A 6 13.51 -13.67 -66.10
C GLU A 6 15.01 -13.90 -65.93
N HIS A 7 15.82 -12.85 -66.14
CA HIS A 7 17.26 -12.86 -65.92
C HIS A 7 17.59 -12.44 -64.48
N TYR A 8 18.33 -13.29 -63.76
CA TYR A 8 18.80 -13.08 -62.39
C TYR A 8 20.31 -12.83 -62.35
N ASP A 9 20.78 -12.05 -61.38
CA ASP A 9 22.21 -11.90 -61.12
C ASP A 9 22.81 -13.07 -60.32
N GLY A 10 24.15 -13.14 -60.26
CA GLY A 10 24.91 -14.21 -59.59
C GLY A 10 24.73 -14.33 -58.08
N ASN A 11 23.82 -13.56 -57.47
CA ASN A 11 23.39 -13.68 -56.07
C ASN A 11 21.85 -13.84 -55.95
N GLY A 12 21.16 -14.17 -57.05
CA GLY A 12 19.74 -14.54 -57.05
C GLY A 12 18.75 -13.39 -56.92
N ARG A 13 19.08 -12.16 -57.37
CA ARG A 13 18.14 -11.02 -57.37
C ARG A 13 17.82 -10.54 -58.80
N PRO A 14 16.55 -10.24 -59.12
CA PRO A 14 16.16 -9.74 -60.45
C PRO A 14 16.47 -8.24 -60.59
N ILE A 15 17.08 -7.85 -61.72
CA ILE A 15 17.54 -6.48 -61.99
C ILE A 15 16.47 -5.66 -62.74
N GLY A 16 15.79 -4.76 -62.01
CA GLY A 16 15.26 -3.47 -62.51
C GLY A 16 13.86 -3.42 -63.14
N SER A 17 12.90 -2.73 -62.50
CA SER A 17 12.56 -1.33 -62.81
C SER A 17 11.40 -0.81 -61.95
N THR A 18 11.34 0.51 -61.85
CA THR A 18 10.54 1.36 -60.96
C THR A 18 9.05 1.45 -61.31
N ARG A 19 8.18 1.41 -60.28
CA ARG A 19 7.07 2.36 -60.01
C ARG A 19 6.29 1.90 -58.77
N ARG A 20 6.48 2.55 -57.62
CA ARG A 20 5.51 2.50 -56.51
C ARG A 20 4.65 3.75 -56.56
N THR A 21 3.38 3.53 -56.89
CA THR A 21 2.24 4.38 -56.58
C THR A 21 2.17 4.59 -55.06
N GLY A 22 2.10 5.86 -54.63
CA GLY A 22 2.14 6.25 -53.22
C GLY A 22 0.77 6.24 -52.52
N PRO A 23 0.74 6.48 -51.20
CA PRO A 23 -0.47 6.90 -50.53
C PRO A 23 -0.49 8.42 -50.26
N ALA A 24 -1.66 8.98 -50.60
CA ALA A 24 -2.32 10.20 -50.11
C ALA A 24 -1.53 11.20 -49.26
N ARG A 25 -1.30 12.36 -49.89
CA ARG A 25 -0.92 13.66 -49.31
C ARG A 25 -2.03 14.13 -48.34
N ARG A 26 -1.80 14.15 -47.02
CA ARG A 26 -2.47 15.13 -46.15
C ARG A 26 -1.66 16.41 -46.20
N GLN A 27 -2.37 17.49 -46.52
CA GLN A 27 -1.85 18.81 -46.80
C GLN A 27 -1.28 19.46 -45.53
N GLY A 28 -0.36 20.40 -45.74
CA GLY A 28 0.63 20.81 -44.76
C GLY A 28 0.09 21.61 -43.59
N LEU A 29 0.70 21.40 -42.42
CA LEU A 29 0.84 22.45 -41.43
C LEU A 29 2.20 23.12 -41.72
N SER A 30 2.10 24.27 -42.39
CA SER A 30 3.21 25.21 -42.60
C SER A 30 3.98 25.42 -41.30
N ALA A 31 5.31 25.24 -41.35
CA ALA A 31 6.20 25.66 -40.29
C ALA A 31 6.14 27.19 -40.17
N GLY A 32 5.24 27.69 -39.31
CA GLY A 32 5.23 29.09 -38.89
C GLY A 32 6.46 29.41 -38.05
N PRO A 33 6.91 30.68 -38.03
CA PRO A 33 8.07 31.07 -37.25
C PRO A 33 7.81 30.82 -35.76
N ILE A 34 8.81 30.28 -35.07
CA ILE A 34 8.79 30.05 -33.62
C ILE A 34 8.51 31.39 -32.95
N GLN A 35 7.27 31.59 -32.49
CA GLN A 35 6.86 32.79 -31.78
C GLN A 35 7.76 32.97 -30.55
N LYS A 36 8.49 34.09 -30.49
CA LYS A 36 9.10 34.56 -29.24
C LYS A 36 7.96 34.95 -28.30
N TYR A 37 7.75 34.14 -27.26
CA TYR A 37 6.74 34.43 -26.23
C TYR A 37 7.26 35.52 -25.27
N PRO A 38 6.40 36.46 -24.84
CA PRO A 38 6.79 37.56 -23.98
C PRO A 38 7.17 37.10 -22.57
N GLN A 39 8.10 37.85 -21.98
CA GLN A 39 8.70 37.67 -20.65
C GLN A 39 7.62 37.82 -19.57
N GLY A 40 7.07 36.72 -19.06
CA GLY A 40 6.03 36.83 -18.04
C GLY A 40 5.28 35.56 -17.72
N CYS A 41 5.95 34.42 -17.58
CA CYS A 41 5.43 33.26 -16.86
C CYS A 41 6.60 32.31 -16.60
N GLY A 42 6.84 31.94 -15.34
CA GLY A 42 7.90 31.02 -14.94
C GLY A 42 7.75 29.66 -15.64
N ARG A 43 8.36 29.52 -16.81
CA ARG A 43 8.26 28.32 -17.63
C ARG A 43 9.19 27.28 -17.03
N ILE A 44 8.63 26.30 -16.32
CA ILE A 44 9.35 25.08 -15.96
C ILE A 44 9.81 24.44 -17.27
N ARG A 45 11.07 24.68 -17.64
CA ARG A 45 11.68 24.15 -18.87
C ARG A 45 11.83 22.64 -18.71
N ARG A 46 10.87 21.89 -19.26
CA ARG A 46 10.95 20.42 -19.31
C ARG A 46 11.90 20.02 -20.45
N PRO A 47 12.83 19.07 -20.23
CA PRO A 47 13.70 18.54 -21.27
C PRO A 47 12.87 18.02 -22.47
N GLN A 48 13.38 18.20 -23.69
CA GLN A 48 12.70 17.74 -24.90
C GLN A 48 12.50 16.22 -24.93
N SER A 49 13.43 15.46 -24.34
CA SER A 49 13.30 14.01 -24.14
C SER A 49 12.00 13.67 -23.39
N THR A 50 11.70 14.38 -22.30
CA THR A 50 10.49 14.18 -21.49
C THR A 50 9.20 14.49 -22.27
N VAL A 51 9.24 15.44 -23.22
CA VAL A 51 8.08 15.75 -24.08
C VAL A 51 7.91 14.68 -25.15
N SER A 52 9.02 14.26 -25.77
CA SER A 52 9.03 13.21 -26.78
C SER A 52 8.56 11.86 -26.23
N ASP A 53 8.98 11.51 -25.01
CA ASP A 53 8.57 10.26 -24.36
C ASP A 53 7.07 10.25 -24.04
N ARG A 54 6.49 11.39 -23.65
CA ARG A 54 5.04 11.52 -23.44
C ARG A 54 4.26 11.39 -24.74
N LEU A 55 4.74 12.00 -25.82
CA LEU A 55 4.13 11.88 -27.14
C LEU A 55 4.18 10.44 -27.67
N ARG A 56 5.20 9.68 -27.26
CA ARG A 56 5.35 8.24 -27.54
C ARG A 56 4.56 7.34 -26.58
N GLY A 57 3.76 7.90 -25.67
CA GLY A 57 2.93 7.13 -24.73
C GLY A 57 3.72 6.45 -23.61
N VAL A 58 4.98 6.85 -23.37
CA VAL A 58 5.79 6.29 -22.29
C VAL A 58 5.19 6.72 -20.95
N ILE A 59 4.70 5.73 -20.21
CA ILE A 59 4.16 5.92 -18.86
C ILE A 59 5.30 6.43 -17.96
N ARG A 60 5.04 7.48 -17.18
CA ARG A 60 6.05 8.00 -16.25
C ARG A 60 6.38 6.92 -15.23
N ARG A 61 7.65 6.82 -14.83
CA ARG A 61 8.11 5.83 -13.83
C ARG A 61 7.28 5.81 -12.52
N ARG A 62 6.73 6.96 -12.12
CA ARG A 62 5.86 7.09 -10.93
C ARG A 62 4.45 6.49 -11.12
N ASP A 63 3.98 6.44 -12.37
CA ASP A 63 2.65 5.99 -12.77
C ASP A 63 2.72 4.54 -13.30
N ALA A 64 3.92 4.04 -13.61
CA ALA A 64 4.18 2.65 -13.95
C ALA A 64 4.18 1.78 -12.69
N GLN A 65 3.62 0.57 -12.78
CA GLN A 65 3.73 -0.43 -11.73
C GLN A 65 5.21 -0.57 -11.33
N MET A 66 5.51 -0.44 -10.04
CA MET A 66 6.89 -0.47 -9.56
C MET A 66 7.50 -1.80 -9.99
N ASN A 67 8.49 -1.77 -10.89
CA ASN A 67 9.19 -2.95 -11.41
C ASN A 67 9.81 -3.86 -10.31
N ASN A 68 9.81 -3.41 -9.06
CA ASN A 68 10.45 -4.06 -7.91
C ASN A 68 9.47 -4.69 -6.91
N LEU A 69 8.16 -4.77 -7.22
CA LEU A 69 7.22 -5.52 -6.39
C LEU A 69 7.37 -7.01 -6.64
N LYS A 70 7.58 -7.78 -5.55
CA LYS A 70 7.71 -9.24 -5.64
C LYS A 70 6.38 -9.92 -6.01
N LEU A 71 5.27 -9.40 -5.48
CA LEU A 71 3.92 -9.86 -5.78
C LEU A 71 3.36 -9.10 -6.99
N THR A 72 2.52 -9.78 -7.74
CA THR A 72 1.65 -9.17 -8.77
C THR A 72 0.53 -8.37 -8.11
N ALA A 73 -0.01 -7.38 -8.82
CA ALA A 73 -1.07 -6.52 -8.30
C ALA A 73 -2.28 -7.33 -7.77
N THR A 74 -2.68 -8.39 -8.49
CA THR A 74 -3.79 -9.27 -8.08
C THR A 74 -3.50 -10.03 -6.79
N GLU A 75 -2.30 -10.59 -6.64
CA GLU A 75 -1.88 -11.26 -5.40
C GLU A 75 -1.80 -10.28 -4.23
N GLU A 76 -1.30 -9.07 -4.50
CA GLU A 76 -1.18 -8.04 -3.47
C GLU A 76 -2.57 -7.65 -2.97
N THR A 77 -3.53 -7.41 -3.86
CA THR A 77 -4.93 -7.16 -3.51
C THR A 77 -5.57 -8.36 -2.79
N ALA A 78 -5.35 -9.58 -3.27
CA ALA A 78 -5.89 -10.79 -2.62
C ALA A 78 -5.36 -10.95 -1.19
N LEU A 79 -4.07 -10.66 -0.97
CA LEU A 79 -3.46 -10.71 0.36
C LEU A 79 -4.05 -9.63 1.29
N VAL A 80 -4.30 -8.42 0.78
CA VAL A 80 -4.99 -7.35 1.55
C VAL A 80 -6.40 -7.79 1.95
N GLN A 81 -7.20 -8.26 0.98
CA GLN A 81 -8.57 -8.72 1.24
C GLN A 81 -8.61 -9.87 2.24
N TRP A 82 -7.65 -10.80 2.13
CA TRP A 82 -7.51 -11.88 3.10
C TRP A 82 -7.21 -11.35 4.52
N ILE A 83 -6.30 -10.37 4.68
CA ILE A 83 -6.01 -9.75 5.98
C ILE A 83 -7.26 -9.09 6.56
N LEU A 84 -8.00 -8.32 5.76
CA LEU A 84 -9.23 -7.66 6.21
C LEU A 84 -10.28 -8.68 6.66
N SER A 85 -10.48 -9.75 5.90
CA SER A 85 -11.42 -10.82 6.28
C SER A 85 -11.03 -11.52 7.59
N MET A 86 -9.74 -11.62 7.91
CA MET A 86 -9.25 -12.22 9.14
C MET A 86 -9.46 -11.28 10.33
N ASP A 87 -9.31 -9.97 10.13
CA ASP A 87 -9.57 -8.94 11.13
C ASP A 87 -11.07 -8.86 11.48
N GLU A 88 -11.96 -8.93 10.48
CA GLU A 88 -13.42 -9.00 10.67
C GLU A 88 -13.84 -10.20 11.53
N ARG A 89 -13.09 -11.30 11.48
CA ARG A 89 -13.32 -12.51 12.31
C ARG A 89 -12.66 -12.42 13.70
N GLY A 90 -12.07 -11.28 14.05
CA GLY A 90 -11.38 -11.06 15.32
C GLY A 90 -10.04 -11.79 15.43
N MET A 91 -9.49 -12.27 14.31
CA MET A 91 -8.26 -13.05 14.26
C MET A 91 -7.24 -12.44 13.28
N PRO A 92 -6.85 -11.15 13.46
CA PRO A 92 -5.92 -10.50 12.55
C PRO A 92 -4.59 -11.26 12.46
N PRO A 93 -4.05 -11.47 11.24
CA PRO A 93 -2.84 -12.26 11.06
C PRO A 93 -1.62 -11.52 11.61
N THR A 94 -0.71 -12.27 12.22
CA THR A 94 0.57 -11.72 12.69
C THR A 94 1.49 -11.36 11.51
N VAL A 95 2.46 -10.47 11.75
CA VAL A 95 3.47 -10.09 10.74
C VAL A 95 4.19 -11.31 10.16
N ALA A 96 4.54 -12.28 11.02
CA ALA A 96 5.18 -13.52 10.60
C ALA A 96 4.27 -14.38 9.72
N TYR A 97 2.97 -14.45 10.05
CA TYR A 97 2.00 -15.23 9.31
C TYR A 97 1.68 -14.61 7.94
N THR A 98 1.52 -13.29 7.89
CA THR A 98 1.36 -12.55 6.63
C THR A 98 2.57 -12.74 5.71
N ARG A 99 3.79 -12.72 6.28
CA ARG A 99 5.02 -13.03 5.54
C ARG A 99 5.01 -14.45 4.98
N ARG A 100 4.56 -15.42 5.78
CA ARG A 100 4.46 -16.82 5.37
C ARG A 100 3.48 -16.98 4.20
N MET A 101 2.32 -16.31 4.25
CA MET A 101 1.35 -16.34 3.15
C MET A 101 1.91 -15.71 1.88
N ALA A 102 2.62 -14.58 1.98
CA ALA A 102 3.29 -13.99 0.82
C ALA A 102 4.35 -14.93 0.22
N ASN A 103 5.13 -15.62 1.08
CA ASN A 103 6.11 -16.61 0.62
C ASN A 103 5.47 -17.83 -0.04
N LEU A 104 4.31 -18.27 0.45
CA LEU A 104 3.55 -19.37 -0.16
C LEU A 104 3.14 -19.01 -1.61
N LEU A 105 2.60 -17.80 -1.82
CA LEU A 105 2.25 -17.33 -3.17
C LEU A 105 3.48 -17.28 -4.10
N LEU A 106 4.65 -16.92 -3.56
CA LEU A 106 5.89 -16.87 -4.33
C LEU A 106 6.46 -18.26 -4.62
N SER A 107 6.36 -19.20 -3.68
CA SER A 107 6.84 -20.57 -3.88
C SER A 107 6.05 -21.30 -4.96
N GLU A 108 4.73 -21.09 -5.03
CA GLU A 108 3.89 -21.62 -6.11
C GLU A 108 4.33 -21.12 -7.50
N ARG A 109 5.01 -19.97 -7.55
CA ARG A 109 5.56 -19.38 -8.78
C ARG A 109 7.05 -19.67 -8.98
N GLY A 110 7.68 -20.46 -8.11
CA GLY A 110 9.11 -20.71 -8.12
C GLY A 110 9.97 -19.46 -7.91
N LYS A 111 9.47 -18.46 -7.17
CA LYS A 111 10.19 -17.20 -6.89
C LYS A 111 10.82 -17.18 -5.50
N ASP A 112 11.88 -16.37 -5.36
CA ASP A 112 12.57 -16.18 -4.09
C ASP A 112 11.69 -15.54 -3.00
N PRO A 113 11.83 -15.97 -1.73
CA PRO A 113 11.02 -15.48 -0.62
C PRO A 113 11.22 -13.99 -0.34
N VAL A 114 10.23 -13.36 0.31
CA VAL A 114 10.33 -11.97 0.75
C VAL A 114 11.28 -11.80 1.94
N GLY A 115 11.97 -10.64 1.99
CA GLY A 115 12.83 -10.29 3.12
C GLY A 115 12.06 -9.91 4.39
N GLU A 116 12.75 -9.85 5.53
CA GLU A 116 12.19 -9.57 6.87
C GLU A 116 11.31 -8.30 6.90
N ASN A 117 11.82 -7.21 6.34
CA ASN A 117 11.15 -5.90 6.36
C ASN A 117 10.04 -5.75 5.31
N TRP A 118 9.75 -6.79 4.52
CA TRP A 118 8.80 -6.69 3.42
C TRP A 118 7.37 -6.40 3.91
N VAL A 119 6.91 -7.07 4.98
CA VAL A 119 5.55 -6.88 5.51
C VAL A 119 5.36 -5.44 6.02
N ARG A 120 6.37 -4.87 6.71
CA ARG A 120 6.33 -3.47 7.15
C ARG A 120 6.17 -2.51 5.97
N LYS A 121 6.89 -2.75 4.87
CA LYS A 121 6.76 -1.96 3.63
C LYS A 121 5.41 -2.18 2.95
N PHE A 122 4.90 -3.41 2.96
CA PHE A 122 3.59 -3.76 2.43
C PHE A 122 2.47 -3.01 3.16
N VAL A 123 2.45 -3.06 4.51
CA VAL A 123 1.50 -2.28 5.32
C VAL A 123 1.64 -0.77 5.04
N GLY A 124 2.87 -0.26 4.88
CA GLY A 124 3.08 1.15 4.54
C GLY A 124 2.58 1.56 3.15
N ARG A 125 2.38 0.62 2.21
CA ARG A 125 1.80 0.90 0.88
C ARG A 125 0.27 0.92 0.90
N HIS A 126 -0.35 0.19 1.82
CA HIS A 126 -1.80 -0.03 1.88
C HIS A 126 -2.38 0.67 3.10
N GLY A 127 -2.91 1.88 2.92
CA GLY A 127 -3.48 2.69 4.01
C GLY A 127 -4.70 2.07 4.71
N GLU A 128 -5.31 1.06 4.08
CA GLU A 128 -6.44 0.29 4.58
C GLU A 128 -6.06 -0.65 5.74
N ILE A 129 -4.79 -1.10 5.80
CA ILE A 129 -4.31 -2.02 6.83
C ILE A 129 -3.31 -1.32 7.75
N LYS A 130 -3.40 -1.60 9.06
CA LYS A 130 -2.49 -1.06 10.06
C LYS A 130 -2.02 -2.16 11.00
N ALA A 131 -0.72 -2.17 11.27
CA ALA A 131 -0.16 -3.05 12.29
C ALA A 131 -0.41 -2.45 13.69
N LYS A 132 -0.90 -3.26 14.62
CA LYS A 132 -1.11 -2.89 16.02
C LYS A 132 -0.47 -3.94 16.93
N TYR A 133 0.09 -3.49 18.06
CA TYR A 133 0.53 -4.40 19.11
C TYR A 133 -0.70 -4.96 19.85
N SER A 134 -0.86 -6.28 19.83
CA SER A 134 -1.81 -6.98 20.70
C SER A 134 -1.20 -7.13 22.09
N ARG A 135 -1.93 -6.72 23.13
CA ARG A 135 -1.61 -7.13 24.51
C ARG A 135 -2.19 -8.50 24.75
N ARG A 136 -1.47 -9.37 25.46
CA ARG A 136 -2.05 -10.63 25.95
C ARG A 136 -3.19 -10.27 26.88
N TYR A 137 -4.37 -10.77 26.58
CA TYR A 137 -5.47 -10.68 27.50
C TYR A 137 -5.17 -11.57 28.70
N ASP A 138 -5.49 -11.11 29.92
CA ASP A 138 -5.30 -11.94 31.10
C ASP A 138 -6.28 -13.11 31.04
N TYR A 139 -5.74 -14.32 30.92
CA TYR A 139 -6.52 -15.53 30.78
C TYR A 139 -7.35 -15.84 32.03
N GLN A 140 -6.84 -15.51 33.22
CA GLN A 140 -7.60 -15.69 34.46
C GLN A 140 -8.78 -14.73 34.48
N ARG A 141 -8.58 -13.50 34.01
CA ARG A 141 -9.65 -12.52 33.85
C ARG A 141 -10.73 -13.02 32.89
N ALA A 142 -10.35 -13.54 31.72
CA ALA A 142 -11.28 -14.09 30.74
C ALA A 142 -12.17 -15.21 31.30
N LYS A 143 -11.64 -16.05 32.19
CA LYS A 143 -12.41 -17.13 32.83
C LYS A 143 -13.45 -16.61 33.82
N CYS A 144 -13.16 -15.48 34.45
CA CYS A 144 -14.03 -14.89 35.48
C CYS A 144 -15.09 -13.95 34.90
N GLU A 145 -14.93 -13.53 33.64
CA GLU A 145 -15.86 -12.64 32.93
C GLU A 145 -17.04 -13.43 32.33
N ASP A 146 -18.00 -13.76 33.19
CA ASP A 146 -19.29 -14.33 32.78
C ASP A 146 -20.22 -13.21 32.28
N PRO A 147 -20.64 -13.22 31.00
CA PRO A 147 -21.50 -12.17 30.42
C PRO A 147 -22.79 -11.93 31.22
N GLN A 148 -23.40 -12.98 31.78
CA GLN A 148 -24.64 -12.82 32.55
C GLN A 148 -24.40 -12.09 33.86
N LYS A 149 -23.28 -12.38 34.54
CA LYS A 149 -22.91 -11.68 35.78
C LYS A 149 -22.53 -10.24 35.53
N ILE A 150 -21.79 -9.98 34.45
CA ILE A 150 -21.41 -8.63 34.03
C ILE A 150 -22.67 -7.82 33.73
N GLN A 151 -23.59 -8.37 32.91
CA GLN A 151 -24.84 -7.69 32.58
C GLN A 151 -25.69 -7.44 33.83
N GLY A 152 -25.88 -8.44 34.68
CA GLY A 152 -26.66 -8.29 35.92
C GLY A 152 -26.06 -7.26 36.88
N TRP A 153 -24.74 -7.07 36.88
CA TRP A 153 -24.09 -5.99 37.62
C TRP A 153 -24.43 -4.62 37.02
N TYR A 154 -24.29 -4.44 35.71
CA TYR A 154 -24.61 -3.17 35.03
C TYR A 154 -26.09 -2.80 35.18
N ASP A 155 -27.00 -3.77 35.06
CA ASP A 155 -28.44 -3.55 35.24
C ASP A 155 -28.74 -3.06 36.67
N ARG A 156 -28.07 -3.64 37.67
CA ARG A 156 -28.20 -3.20 39.07
C ARG A 156 -27.64 -1.80 39.30
N VAL A 157 -26.50 -1.46 38.70
CA VAL A 157 -25.94 -0.11 38.78
C VAL A 157 -26.88 0.90 38.14
N ALA A 158 -27.41 0.60 36.95
CA ALA A 158 -28.38 1.45 36.26
C ALA A 158 -29.65 1.68 37.09
N ALA A 159 -30.23 0.62 37.65
CA ALA A 159 -31.40 0.72 38.53
C ALA A 159 -31.11 1.55 39.79
N THR A 160 -29.90 1.45 40.35
CA THR A 160 -29.49 2.22 41.53
C THR A 160 -29.33 3.70 41.18
N LYS A 161 -28.70 4.02 40.04
CA LYS A 161 -28.58 5.40 39.56
C LYS A 161 -29.95 6.03 39.33
N GLN A 162 -30.86 5.30 38.69
CA GLN A 162 -32.23 5.75 38.47
C GLN A 162 -32.99 5.97 39.78
N LYS A 163 -32.87 5.05 40.74
CA LYS A 163 -33.56 5.13 42.04
C LYS A 163 -33.16 6.36 42.85
N TRP A 164 -31.89 6.73 42.81
CA TRP A 164 -31.34 7.82 43.62
C TRP A 164 -31.09 9.11 42.82
N GLY A 165 -31.45 9.13 41.52
CA GLY A 165 -31.26 10.29 40.66
C GLY A 165 -29.78 10.67 40.45
N ILE A 166 -28.87 9.69 40.50
CA ILE A 166 -27.43 9.92 40.34
C ILE A 166 -27.17 10.20 38.85
N LEU A 167 -26.68 11.41 38.55
CA LEU A 167 -26.32 11.81 37.20
C LEU A 167 -25.04 11.11 36.74
N ASP A 168 -24.90 10.91 35.43
CA ASP A 168 -23.67 10.34 34.86
C ASP A 168 -22.44 11.21 35.16
N GLU A 169 -22.64 12.52 35.30
CA GLU A 169 -21.63 13.52 35.65
C GLU A 169 -21.08 13.33 37.08
N ASP A 170 -21.87 12.72 37.97
CA ASP A 170 -21.52 12.47 39.37
C ASP A 170 -20.92 11.07 39.59
N VAL A 171 -20.66 10.31 38.51
CA VAL A 171 -20.03 8.99 38.58
C VAL A 171 -18.53 9.11 38.32
N TYR A 172 -17.75 8.94 39.39
CA TYR A 172 -16.29 8.95 39.32
C TYR A 172 -15.74 7.53 39.38
N ASN A 173 -14.74 7.23 38.54
CA ASN A 173 -13.99 5.99 38.62
C ASN A 173 -13.02 6.04 39.81
N PHE A 174 -12.90 4.93 40.54
CA PHE A 174 -11.96 4.80 41.65
C PHE A 174 -11.02 3.63 41.35
N ASP A 175 -10.03 3.86 40.49
CA ASP A 175 -9.16 2.81 39.95
C ASP A 175 -7.67 2.95 40.27
N GLU A 176 -7.29 3.72 41.30
CA GLU A 176 -5.93 3.69 41.84
C GLU A 176 -5.86 4.21 43.29
N THR A 177 -5.28 3.43 44.19
CA THR A 177 -4.71 3.94 45.45
C THR A 177 -3.38 3.22 45.66
N GLY A 178 -2.35 3.66 44.93
CA GLY A 178 -0.98 3.22 45.12
C GLY A 178 -0.33 3.97 46.27
N PHE A 179 -0.37 3.42 47.49
CA PHE A 179 0.53 3.88 48.54
C PHE A 179 1.94 3.37 48.25
N GLN A 180 2.84 4.26 47.81
CA GLN A 180 4.25 3.93 47.62
C GLN A 180 4.99 4.06 48.96
N MET A 181 5.06 2.97 49.72
CA MET A 181 5.91 2.88 50.91
C MET A 181 7.39 2.93 50.49
N GLY A 182 8.15 3.94 50.94
CA GLY A 182 9.61 3.97 50.78
C GLY A 182 10.24 5.29 50.32
N VAL A 183 9.49 6.38 50.12
CA VAL A 183 10.07 7.71 49.81
C VAL A 183 10.18 8.55 51.10
N ALA A 184 10.91 8.02 52.09
CA ALA A 184 11.49 8.85 53.15
C ALA A 184 13.00 8.76 52.98
N ALA A 185 13.56 9.72 52.24
CA ALA A 185 15.01 9.90 52.21
C ALA A 185 15.46 10.37 53.59
N THR A 186 16.14 9.50 54.35
CA THR A 186 16.88 9.93 55.52
C THR A 186 18.04 10.80 55.04
N ALA A 187 17.86 12.12 55.09
CA ALA A 187 18.97 13.06 54.92
C ALA A 187 19.97 12.79 56.07
N SER A 188 21.08 12.12 55.75
CA SER A 188 22.18 11.93 56.70
C SER A 188 22.80 13.31 57.01
N PRO A 189 22.85 13.75 58.28
CA PRO A 189 23.23 15.11 58.63
C PRO A 189 24.75 15.36 58.69
N TYR A 190 25.60 14.45 58.19
CA TYR A 190 27.05 14.61 58.31
C TYR A 190 27.72 14.79 56.93
N PRO A 191 28.49 15.88 56.72
CA PRO A 191 29.36 16.02 55.57
C PRO A 191 30.64 15.19 55.76
N VAL A 192 31.22 14.81 54.62
CA VAL A 192 32.45 14.02 54.42
C VAL A 192 33.66 14.47 55.26
#